data_AF-A0A3M1P824-F1
#
_entry.id   AF-A0A3M1P824-F1
#
_cell.length_a   1.000
_cell.length_b   1.000
_cell.length_c   1.000
_cell.angle_alpha   90.00
_cell.angle_beta   90.00
_cell.angle_gamma   90.00
#
_symmetry.space_group_name_H-M   'P 1'
#
loop_
_entity.id
_entity.type
_entity.pdbx_description
1 polymer ?
#
loop_
_entity_poly.entity_id
_entity_poly.type
_entity_poly.pdbx_seq_one_letter_code
_entity_poly.pdbx_strand_id
1 'polypeptide(L)'
;MFEFRNELVSQYPRAALMRLPDARENLGLSLHPGARDYYSQDEPAFLVEYAEVMGFLLSFAVLLASSLWQFRRWLDERQKNRADMYNLKVLALLEQAQQAKTPAELENLRQTLFEMFHKVVTDLDTDRISQASFQSFTFPWDVAINTIRHRELLMNQEPGSGDSATPDP
;
A
#
# COMPACT_ATOMS: atom_id res chain seq x y z
N MET A 1 -7.04 10.77 57.54
CA MET A 1 -6.21 10.52 58.75
C MET A 1 -4.88 11.29 58.78
N PHE A 2 -4.56 12.18 57.83
CA PHE A 2 -3.31 12.98 57.87
C PHE A 2 -3.45 14.35 58.56
N GLU A 3 -4.65 14.92 58.63
CA GLU A 3 -4.89 16.23 59.27
C GLU A 3 -4.54 16.24 60.77
N PHE A 4 -4.82 15.15 61.48
CA PHE A 4 -4.55 15.04 62.92
C PHE A 4 -3.09 14.76 63.28
N ARG A 5 -2.21 14.50 62.29
CA ARG A 5 -0.80 14.18 62.55
C ARG A 5 -0.07 15.38 63.14
N ASN A 6 -0.37 16.58 62.65
CA ASN A 6 0.31 17.80 63.10
C ASN A 6 -0.06 18.14 64.55
N GLU A 7 -1.32 17.89 64.93
CA GLU A 7 -1.82 18.06 66.28
C GLU A 7 -1.20 17.04 67.26
N LEU A 8 -1.08 15.77 66.84
CA LEU A 8 -0.47 14.71 67.66
C LEU A 8 1.03 14.91 67.88
N VAL A 9 1.77 15.42 66.89
CA VAL A 9 3.19 15.75 67.02
C VAL A 9 3.42 16.92 67.97
N SER A 10 2.48 17.87 68.03
CA SER A 10 2.56 19.02 68.93
C SER A 10 2.48 18.64 70.41
N GLN A 11 1.66 17.64 70.76
CA GLN A 11 1.50 17.16 72.13
C GLN A 11 2.49 16.05 72.49
N TYR A 12 2.88 15.21 71.51
CA TYR A 12 3.79 14.09 71.71
C TYR A 12 4.89 14.12 70.65
N PRO A 13 6.06 14.74 70.92
CA PRO A 13 7.15 14.89 69.95
C PRO A 13 7.65 13.54 69.39
N ARG A 14 7.47 12.45 70.15
CA ARG A 14 7.81 11.08 69.74
C ARG A 14 6.88 10.51 68.67
N ALA A 15 5.67 11.06 68.50
CA ALA A 15 4.76 10.68 67.43
C ALA A 15 5.30 11.06 66.04
N ALA A 16 6.24 12.01 65.96
CA ALA A 16 6.92 12.33 64.70
C ALA A 16 7.75 11.17 64.14
N LEU A 17 8.17 10.24 65.02
CA LEU A 17 8.96 9.05 64.66
C LEU A 17 8.08 7.86 64.23
N MET A 18 6.76 7.95 64.36
CA MET A 18 5.85 6.91 63.87
C MET A 18 5.86 6.91 62.33
N ARG A 19 6.35 5.82 61.76
CA ARG A 19 6.25 5.50 60.33
C ARG A 19 5.02 4.62 60.13
N LEU A 20 4.32 4.81 59.01
CA LEU A 20 3.33 3.84 58.57
C LEU A 20 4.08 2.52 58.31
N PRO A 21 3.64 1.39 58.90
CA PRO A 21 4.22 0.10 58.57
C PRO A 21 3.97 -0.19 57.10
N ASP A 22 5.01 -0.60 56.37
CA ASP A 22 4.83 -1.06 55.00
C ASP A 22 4.01 -2.35 55.04
N ALA A 23 3.05 -2.51 54.12
CA ALA A 23 2.23 -3.73 54.03
C ALA A 23 3.04 -5.02 53.78
N ARG A 24 4.34 -4.88 53.48
CA ARG A 24 5.33 -5.97 53.36
C ARG A 24 6.04 -6.32 54.66
N GLU A 25 5.96 -5.48 55.70
CA GLU A 25 6.44 -5.82 57.03
C GLU A 25 5.46 -6.81 57.66
N ASN A 26 5.97 -7.97 58.08
CA ASN A 26 5.17 -9.01 58.71
C ASN A 26 4.73 -8.53 60.11
N LEU A 27 3.58 -7.85 60.16
CA LEU A 27 3.01 -7.18 61.35
C LEU A 27 2.69 -8.13 62.52
N GLY A 28 2.97 -9.43 62.41
CA GLY A 28 2.70 -10.44 63.43
C GLY A 28 1.21 -10.68 63.71
N LEU A 29 0.34 -9.97 62.99
CA LEU A 29 -1.12 -9.95 63.15
C LEU A 29 -1.76 -10.11 61.77
N SER A 30 -2.68 -11.06 61.65
CA SER A 30 -3.44 -11.27 60.42
C SER A 30 -4.37 -10.09 60.17
N LEU A 31 -4.04 -9.25 59.19
CA LEU A 31 -4.96 -8.20 58.73
C LEU A 31 -6.27 -8.82 58.23
N HIS A 32 -7.38 -8.29 58.71
CA HIS A 32 -8.71 -8.66 58.23
C HIS A 32 -8.85 -8.28 56.74
N PRO A 33 -9.52 -9.09 55.90
CA PRO A 33 -9.65 -8.84 54.46
C PRO A 33 -10.10 -7.41 54.13
N GLY A 34 -11.15 -6.91 54.79
CA GLY A 34 -11.63 -5.54 54.58
C GLY A 34 -10.66 -4.43 55.01
N ALA A 35 -9.75 -4.68 55.96
CA ALA A 35 -8.72 -3.71 56.32
C ALA A 35 -7.60 -3.64 55.27
N ARG A 36 -7.31 -4.76 54.60
CA ARG A 36 -6.39 -4.80 53.46
C ARG A 36 -6.99 -4.08 52.26
N ASP A 37 -8.24 -4.38 51.93
CA ASP A 37 -8.94 -3.76 50.80
C ASP A 37 -9.11 -2.25 50.99
N TYR A 38 -9.40 -1.80 52.22
CA TYR A 38 -9.45 -0.36 52.56
C TYR A 38 -8.08 0.31 52.46
N TYR A 39 -7.00 -0.38 52.85
CA TYR A 39 -5.64 0.15 52.78
C TYR A 39 -5.13 0.27 51.34
N SER A 40 -5.43 -0.70 50.47
CA SER A 40 -5.06 -0.67 49.06
C SER A 40 -6.10 0.04 48.16
N GLN A 41 -7.14 0.67 48.74
CA GLN A 41 -8.24 1.26 47.98
C GLN A 41 -7.78 2.42 47.07
N ASP A 42 -6.75 3.15 47.48
CA ASP A 42 -6.19 4.28 46.75
C ASP A 42 -5.06 3.88 45.77
N GLU A 43 -4.68 2.60 45.70
CA GLU A 43 -3.71 2.13 44.71
C GLU A 43 -4.38 2.09 43.32
N PRO A 44 -3.88 2.86 42.34
CA PRO A 44 -4.49 2.88 41.02
C PRO A 44 -4.38 1.49 40.39
N ALA A 45 -5.50 0.98 39.86
CA ALA A 45 -5.47 -0.24 39.07
C ALA A 45 -4.56 -0.07 37.85
N PHE A 46 -3.89 -1.13 37.41
CA PHE A 46 -2.97 -1.12 36.27
C PHE A 46 -3.53 -0.38 35.04
N LEU A 47 -4.81 -0.59 34.70
CA LEU A 47 -5.44 0.06 33.56
C LEU A 47 -5.53 1.59 33.72
N VAL A 48 -5.65 2.10 34.95
CA VAL A 48 -5.69 3.54 35.27
C VAL A 48 -4.27 4.10 35.24
N GLU A 49 -3.32 3.39 35.84
CA GLU A 49 -1.90 3.79 35.86
C GLU A 49 -1.31 3.93 34.45
N TYR A 50 -1.65 3.02 33.54
CA TYR A 50 -1.13 3.01 32.16
C TYR A 50 -2.15 3.50 31.12
N ALA A 51 -3.30 4.07 31.53
CA ALA A 51 -4.36 4.49 30.62
C ALA A 51 -3.84 5.44 29.52
N GLU A 52 -3.03 6.42 29.91
CA GLU A 52 -2.47 7.42 28.99
C GLU A 52 -1.51 6.79 27.99
N VAL A 53 -0.58 5.95 28.48
CA VAL A 53 0.40 5.26 27.64
C VAL A 53 -0.29 4.29 26.68
N MET A 54 -1.30 3.55 27.16
CA MET A 54 -2.09 2.66 26.30
C MET A 54 -2.90 3.43 25.25
N GLY A 55 -3.49 4.56 25.63
CA GLY A 55 -4.19 5.44 24.69
C GLY A 55 -3.27 5.99 23.60
N PHE A 56 -2.06 6.39 23.98
CA PHE A 56 -1.01 6.79 23.03
C PHE A 56 -0.61 5.64 22.10
N LEU A 57 -0.33 4.45 22.65
CA LEU A 57 0.04 3.27 21.86
C LEU A 57 -1.06 2.85 20.89
N LEU A 58 -2.33 2.89 21.33
CA LEU A 58 -3.48 2.59 20.47
C LEU A 58 -3.56 3.60 19.32
N SER A 59 -3.44 4.89 19.63
CA SER A 59 -3.46 5.96 18.63
C SER A 59 -2.32 5.81 17.63
N PHE A 60 -1.12 5.52 18.12
CA PHE A 60 0.06 5.27 17.30
C PHE A 60 -0.10 4.03 16.42
N ALA A 61 -0.67 2.94 16.95
CA ALA A 61 -0.96 1.74 16.19
C ALA A 61 -1.97 2.00 15.05
N VAL A 62 -3.03 2.78 15.31
CA VAL A 62 -4.00 3.19 14.29
C VAL A 62 -3.32 4.02 13.19
N LEU A 63 -2.47 4.97 13.56
CA LEU A 63 -1.71 5.78 12.60
C LEU A 63 -0.76 4.93 11.75
N LEU A 64 -0.04 3.98 12.36
CA LEU A 64 0.83 3.05 11.65
C LEU A 64 0.05 2.17 10.67
N ALA A 65 -1.07 1.60 11.11
CA ALA A 65 -1.92 0.77 10.25
C ALA A 65 -2.44 1.57 9.04
N SER A 66 -2.91 2.80 9.29
CA SER A 66 -3.38 3.71 8.25
C SER A 66 -2.27 4.09 7.26
N SER A 67 -1.08 4.41 7.78
CA SER A 67 0.09 4.75 6.97
C SER A 67 0.53 3.60 6.07
N LEU A 68 0.61 2.38 6.61
CA LEU A 68 0.96 1.18 5.85
C LEU A 68 -0.08 0.89 4.75
N TRP A 69 -1.37 1.04 5.06
CA TRP A 69 -2.43 0.85 4.08
C TRP A 69 -2.36 1.88 2.93
N GLN A 70 -2.16 3.16 3.27
CA GLN A 70 -2.02 4.23 2.29
C GLN A 70 -0.76 4.04 1.42
N PHE A 71 0.35 3.63 2.02
CA PHE A 71 1.59 3.34 1.29
C PHE A 71 1.39 2.18 0.31
N ARG A 72 0.70 1.11 0.73
CA ARG A 72 0.36 -0.02 -0.16
C ARG A 72 -0.50 0.43 -1.34
N ARG A 73 -1.56 1.20 -1.09
CA ARG A 73 -2.41 1.72 -2.18
C ARG A 73 -1.63 2.57 -3.18
N TRP A 74 -0.72 3.41 -2.69
CA TRP A 74 0.12 4.22 -3.55
C TRP A 74 1.06 3.39 -4.43
N LEU A 75 1.59 2.26 -3.94
CA LEU A 75 2.35 1.32 -4.77
C LEU A 75 1.46 0.69 -5.86
N ASP A 76 0.27 0.24 -5.49
CA ASP A 76 -0.69 -0.37 -6.43
C ASP A 76 -1.10 0.61 -7.54
N GLU A 77 -1.40 1.86 -7.17
CA GLU A 77 -1.74 2.95 -8.11
C GLU A 77 -0.58 3.24 -9.08
N ARG A 78 0.67 3.20 -8.61
CA ARG A 78 1.84 3.41 -9.46
C ARG A 78 2.04 2.30 -10.48
N GLN A 79 1.89 1.05 -10.07
CA GLN A 79 1.96 -0.09 -10.99
C GLN A 79 0.86 0.00 -12.05
N LYS A 80 -0.37 0.35 -11.64
CA LYS A 80 -1.50 0.53 -12.54
C LYS A 80 -1.26 1.65 -13.55
N ASN A 81 -0.86 2.84 -13.10
CA ASN A 81 -0.61 3.99 -13.99
C ASN A 81 0.45 3.67 -15.07
N ARG A 82 1.47 2.89 -14.71
CA ARG A 82 2.50 2.46 -15.65
C ARG A 82 1.95 1.49 -16.70
N ALA A 83 1.12 0.54 -16.29
CA ALA A 83 0.45 -0.38 -17.22
C ALA A 83 -0.54 0.34 -18.15
N ASP A 84 -1.31 1.29 -17.61
CA ASP A 84 -2.26 2.10 -18.40
C ASP A 84 -1.52 2.89 -19.49
N MET A 85 -0.33 3.43 -19.18
CA MET A 85 0.53 4.07 -20.19
C MET A 85 0.91 3.11 -21.33
N TYR A 86 1.23 1.84 -21.03
CA TYR A 86 1.54 0.86 -22.07
C TYR A 86 0.32 0.56 -22.94
N ASN A 87 -0.84 0.37 -22.34
CA ASN A 87 -2.09 0.13 -23.07
C ASN A 87 -2.42 1.29 -24.03
N LEU A 88 -2.30 2.54 -23.56
CA LEU A 88 -2.51 3.72 -24.41
C LEU A 88 -1.54 3.76 -25.60
N LYS A 89 -0.27 3.39 -25.39
CA LYS A 89 0.71 3.33 -26.48
C LYS A 89 0.39 2.23 -27.49
N VAL A 90 -0.05 1.06 -27.04
CA VAL A 90 -0.50 -0.02 -27.97
C VAL A 90 -1.68 0.45 -28.80
N LEU A 91 -2.67 1.12 -28.21
CA LEU A 91 -3.80 1.69 -28.94
C LEU A 91 -3.35 2.71 -29.99
N ALA A 92 -2.42 3.60 -29.64
CA ALA A 92 -1.87 4.57 -30.58
C ALA A 92 -1.10 3.89 -31.74
N LEU A 93 -0.38 2.79 -31.48
CA LEU A 93 0.29 2.01 -32.52
C LEU A 93 -0.72 1.28 -33.41
N LEU A 94 -1.81 0.78 -32.85
CA LEU A 94 -2.89 0.15 -33.60
C LEU A 94 -3.55 1.15 -34.57
N GLU A 95 -3.84 2.38 -34.13
CA GLU A 95 -4.36 3.44 -35.00
C GLU A 95 -3.40 3.79 -36.14
N GLN A 96 -2.09 3.88 -35.84
CA GLN A 96 -1.06 4.10 -36.85
C GLN A 96 -0.97 2.93 -37.84
N ALA A 97 -1.07 1.69 -37.38
CA ALA A 97 -1.04 0.51 -38.23
C ALA A 97 -2.20 0.46 -39.22
N GLN A 98 -3.39 0.93 -38.81
CA GLN A 98 -4.54 1.05 -39.72
C GLN A 98 -4.26 2.06 -40.84
N GLN A 99 -3.61 3.19 -40.50
CA GLN A 99 -3.34 4.29 -41.44
C GLN A 99 -2.06 4.12 -42.27
N ALA A 100 -1.20 3.17 -41.92
CA ALA A 100 0.07 2.93 -42.60
C ALA A 100 -0.13 2.68 -44.10
N LYS A 101 0.66 3.34 -44.95
CA LYS A 101 0.53 3.24 -46.41
C LYS A 101 1.63 2.43 -47.04
N THR A 102 2.72 2.21 -46.30
CA THR A 102 3.90 1.53 -46.81
C THR A 102 4.26 0.32 -45.95
N PRO A 103 4.84 -0.74 -46.55
CA PRO A 103 5.33 -1.88 -45.79
C PRO A 103 6.44 -1.50 -44.79
N ALA A 104 7.23 -0.47 -45.12
CA ALA A 104 8.27 0.05 -44.23
C ALA A 104 7.70 0.69 -42.94
N GLU A 105 6.57 1.40 -43.05
CA GLU A 105 5.85 1.94 -41.88
C GLU A 105 5.34 0.82 -40.97
N LEU A 106 4.73 -0.23 -41.54
CA LEU A 106 4.24 -1.38 -40.78
C LEU A 106 5.38 -2.12 -40.06
N GLU A 107 6.52 -2.30 -40.73
CA GLU A 107 7.70 -2.91 -40.11
C GLU A 107 8.24 -2.08 -38.94
N ASN A 108 8.28 -0.75 -39.06
CA ASN A 108 8.69 0.13 -37.96
C ASN A 108 7.70 0.05 -36.78
N LEU A 109 6.39 0.06 -37.05
CA LEU A 109 5.37 -0.12 -36.03
C LEU A 109 5.50 -1.48 -35.33
N ARG A 110 5.79 -2.55 -36.08
CA ARG A 110 6.05 -3.88 -35.53
C ARG A 110 7.25 -3.88 -34.59
N GLN A 111 8.37 -3.27 -35.00
CA GLN A 111 9.56 -3.15 -34.14
C GLN A 111 9.26 -2.36 -32.87
N THR A 112 8.57 -1.22 -32.98
CA THR A 112 8.16 -0.39 -31.84
C THR A 112 7.26 -1.16 -30.87
N LEU A 113 6.34 -1.95 -31.42
CA LEU A 113 5.49 -2.86 -30.66
C LEU A 113 6.40 -3.86 -29.91
N PHE A 114 7.30 -4.60 -30.57
CA PHE A 114 8.22 -5.54 -29.92
C PHE A 114 9.08 -4.93 -28.82
N GLU A 115 9.61 -3.73 -29.01
CA GLU A 115 10.34 -3.02 -27.96
C GLU A 115 9.47 -2.72 -26.74
N MET A 116 8.20 -2.40 -26.95
CA MET A 116 7.26 -2.18 -25.87
C MET A 116 6.97 -3.47 -25.10
N PHE A 117 6.78 -4.59 -25.79
CA PHE A 117 6.61 -5.88 -25.13
C PHE A 117 7.81 -6.23 -24.26
N HIS A 118 9.04 -6.02 -24.77
CA HIS A 118 10.24 -6.24 -23.98
C HIS A 118 10.27 -5.36 -22.71
N LYS A 119 9.91 -4.08 -22.84
CA LYS A 119 9.81 -3.16 -21.69
C LYS A 119 8.75 -3.61 -20.69
N VAL A 120 7.60 -4.07 -21.15
CA VAL A 120 6.51 -4.60 -20.30
C VAL A 120 6.96 -5.85 -19.54
N VAL A 121 7.63 -6.80 -20.20
CA VAL A 121 8.17 -8.01 -19.54
C VAL A 121 9.24 -7.65 -18.50
N THR A 122 10.12 -6.70 -18.82
CA THR A 122 11.14 -6.21 -17.87
C THR A 122 10.51 -5.49 -16.66
N ASP A 123 9.47 -4.67 -16.90
CA ASP A 123 8.75 -4.00 -15.83
C ASP A 123 7.95 -4.99 -14.97
N LEU A 124 7.53 -6.14 -15.51
CA LEU A 124 6.91 -7.21 -14.73
C LEU A 124 7.94 -7.90 -13.83
N ASP A 125 9.12 -8.24 -14.38
CA ASP A 125 10.22 -8.87 -13.64
C ASP A 125 10.74 -7.98 -12.48
N THR A 126 10.66 -6.66 -12.64
CA THR A 126 11.11 -5.68 -11.64
C THR A 126 10.00 -5.19 -10.71
N ASP A 127 8.86 -5.89 -10.64
CA ASP A 127 7.67 -5.54 -9.81
C ASP A 127 7.13 -4.11 -10.07
N ARG A 128 7.41 -3.54 -11.24
CA ARG A 128 6.93 -2.21 -11.65
C ARG A 128 5.55 -2.25 -12.26
N ILE A 129 5.11 -3.41 -12.73
CA ILE A 129 3.71 -3.68 -13.09
C ILE A 129 3.26 -4.97 -12.43
N SER A 130 1.96 -5.06 -12.12
CA SER A 130 1.38 -6.27 -11.55
C SER A 130 1.15 -7.35 -12.61
N GLN A 131 1.06 -8.61 -12.20
CA GLN A 131 0.67 -9.72 -13.08
C GLN A 131 -0.72 -9.49 -13.71
N ALA A 132 -1.67 -8.94 -12.96
CA ALA A 132 -3.01 -8.62 -13.48
C ALA A 132 -2.96 -7.54 -14.58
N SER A 133 -2.09 -6.54 -14.39
CA SER A 133 -1.83 -5.52 -15.39
C SER A 133 -1.20 -6.10 -16.66
N PHE A 134 -0.26 -7.02 -16.52
CA PHE A 134 0.33 -7.74 -17.65
C PHE A 134 -0.72 -8.55 -18.43
N GLN A 135 -1.60 -9.27 -17.75
CA GLN A 135 -2.71 -10.00 -18.40
C GLN A 135 -3.67 -9.06 -19.14
N SER A 136 -3.87 -7.83 -18.64
CA SER A 136 -4.72 -6.84 -19.32
C SER A 136 -4.05 -6.27 -20.58
N PHE A 137 -2.72 -6.27 -20.63
CA PHE A 137 -1.93 -5.77 -21.77
C PHE A 137 -1.87 -6.76 -22.94
N THR A 138 -1.94 -8.07 -22.71
CA THR A 138 -1.81 -9.09 -23.77
C THR A 138 -2.92 -9.00 -24.82
N PHE A 139 -4.15 -8.65 -24.42
CA PHE A 139 -5.26 -8.55 -25.38
C PHE A 139 -5.06 -7.41 -26.41
N PRO A 140 -4.85 -6.14 -26.01
CA PRO A 140 -4.55 -5.07 -26.96
C PRO A 140 -3.32 -5.36 -27.82
N TRP A 141 -2.30 -5.98 -27.22
CA TRP A 141 -1.09 -6.42 -27.91
C TRP A 141 -1.40 -7.38 -29.06
N ASP A 142 -2.17 -8.43 -28.78
CA ASP A 142 -2.55 -9.45 -29.76
C ASP A 142 -3.39 -8.83 -30.89
N VAL A 143 -4.28 -7.89 -30.57
CA VAL A 143 -5.05 -7.16 -31.58
C VAL A 143 -4.12 -6.31 -32.47
N ALA A 144 -3.14 -5.63 -31.89
CA ALA A 144 -2.19 -4.80 -32.64
C ALA A 144 -1.31 -5.61 -33.58
N ILE A 145 -0.68 -6.69 -33.10
CA ILE A 145 0.20 -7.52 -33.94
C ILE A 145 -0.56 -8.22 -35.06
N ASN A 146 -1.80 -8.68 -34.80
CA ASN A 146 -2.64 -9.29 -35.83
C ASN A 146 -3.12 -8.27 -36.86
N THR A 147 -3.38 -7.03 -36.44
CA THR A 147 -3.76 -5.94 -37.36
C THR A 147 -2.60 -5.57 -38.28
N ILE A 148 -1.38 -5.44 -37.75
CA ILE A 148 -0.18 -5.20 -38.55
C ILE A 148 0.00 -6.31 -39.58
N ARG A 149 -0.04 -7.58 -39.14
CA ARG A 149 0.06 -8.74 -40.04
C ARG A 149 -1.02 -8.73 -41.12
N HIS A 150 -2.25 -8.40 -40.77
CA HIS A 150 -3.34 -8.32 -41.74
C HIS A 150 -3.09 -7.23 -42.80
N ARG A 151 -2.59 -6.06 -42.39
CA ARG A 151 -2.26 -4.95 -43.30
C ARG A 151 -1.09 -5.29 -44.22
N GLU A 152 -0.07 -5.98 -43.70
CA GLU A 152 1.06 -6.48 -44.51
C GLU A 152 0.58 -7.44 -45.60
N LEU A 153 -0.33 -8.37 -45.25
CA LEU A 153 -0.90 -9.31 -46.22
C LEU A 153 -1.68 -8.59 -47.33
N LEU A 154 -2.49 -7.58 -46.98
CA LEU A 154 -3.24 -6.80 -47.98
C LEU A 154 -2.31 -6.03 -48.93
N MET A 155 -1.25 -5.40 -48.41
CA MET A 155 -0.30 -4.66 -49.24
C MET A 155 0.51 -5.57 -50.17
N ASN A 156 0.86 -6.78 -49.71
CA ASN A 156 1.53 -7.76 -50.55
C ASN A 156 0.61 -8.38 -51.62
N GLN A 157 -0.71 -8.22 -51.49
CA GLN A 157 -1.73 -8.68 -52.44
C GLN A 157 -2.21 -7.59 -53.41
N GLU A 158 -1.64 -6.38 -53.40
CA GLU A 158 -1.86 -5.37 -54.44
C GLU A 158 -0.73 -5.38 -55.50
N PRO A 159 -0.60 -6.41 -56.38
CA PRO A 159 0.22 -6.29 -57.56
C PRO A 159 -0.54 -5.48 -58.61
N GLY A 160 -0.11 -4.24 -58.85
CA GLY A 160 -0.32 -3.50 -60.10
C GLY A 160 -1.71 -3.57 -60.75
N SER A 161 -2.70 -2.87 -60.22
CA SER A 161 -3.86 -2.37 -61.00
C SER A 161 -3.43 -1.15 -61.84
N GLY A 162 -2.43 -1.37 -62.69
CA GLY A 162 -1.76 -0.34 -63.48
C GLY A 162 -1.24 -0.88 -64.81
N ASP A 163 -1.98 -1.77 -65.47
CA ASP A 163 -1.84 -1.97 -66.92
C ASP A 163 -3.09 -2.68 -67.49
N SER A 164 -4.09 -1.89 -67.90
CA SER A 164 -4.99 -2.19 -69.03
C SER A 164 -6.13 -1.16 -69.08
N ALA A 165 -5.80 0.09 -69.38
CA ALA A 165 -6.74 1.01 -70.02
C ALA A 165 -6.27 1.18 -71.48
N THR A 166 -6.83 0.34 -72.35
CA THR A 166 -7.06 0.51 -73.80
C THR A 166 -7.43 1.95 -74.20
N PRO A 167 -7.30 2.45 -75.45
CA PRO A 167 -7.49 1.73 -76.73
C PRO A 167 -6.66 2.24 -77.96
N ASP A 168 -6.96 1.66 -79.14
CA ASP A 168 -6.94 2.20 -80.52
C ASP A 168 -5.97 1.57 -81.54
N PRO A 169 -6.32 1.55 -82.85
CA PRO A 169 -7.63 1.84 -83.49
C PRO A 169 -8.27 0.64 -84.23
#